data_AF-A0A140G4U5-F1
#
_entry.id   AF-A0A140G4U5-F1
#
_cell.length_a   1.000
_cell.length_b   1.000
_cell.length_c   1.000
_cell.angle_alpha   90.00
_cell.angle_beta   90.00
_cell.angle_gamma   90.00
#
_symmetry.space_group_name_H-M   'P 1'
#
loop_
_entity.id
_entity.type
_entity.pdbx_description
1 polymer ?
#
loop_
_entity_poly.entity_id
_entity_poly.type
_entity_poly.pdbx_seq_one_letter_code
_entity_poly.pdbx_strand_id
1 'polypeptide(L)'
;MRNSVSLLLLVSWIVLLSFCKAGFASTAEALALLKWKPSLGNQSILQSWVLSPENTNSSALSHCKWRGITCDYAGSVTEINLAYTGLTGTLQSLDFSSFPNLLRLDLKVNQLTGNIPSNIGILSKLQFLDLSTNSLSGTLPLSLANLTQVYELDISRNNIIGVLDPRLFPDGTGATKTGLISLKHFLLQTTGLGGTIPEEIGNLKNLSLLALDENDFYGPIPPSLGDLSELTILRLSSNRLSGNIPPNLGTLSKLTDLRLFKNQLSGLVPPEFGNLSSLTVLHLSENKFIGNLPQQVCQGGKLVNFTAAFNNFSGPIPTSLKNCHTLYRVRLEHNQLTGVLDQDFGVYPNLTYIDISFNKLRGNLSAKWGQCQNLTLLKFAGNMLGGKIPVEISQLNQLAVLDLSSNQISGEIPPQLGKLSKLLRLSLKDNRLSGQVPTEIGELSNLQFLDLSMNMLSGQIPYQIGDCSRLQMLSLGKNNLNGKIPYQIGNLVALQDLLDLSYSFLTGEIPSQLGKLASLEQLNLSRNNLSGSKLASFPS
;
A
#
# COMPACT_ATOMS: atom_id res chain seq x y z
N MET A 1 -66.85 31.12 27.29
CA MET A 1 -65.86 31.90 26.52
C MET A 1 -64.62 32.35 27.32
N ARG A 2 -64.27 31.72 28.47
CA ARG A 2 -63.07 32.11 29.26
C ARG A 2 -61.88 31.12 29.19
N ASN A 3 -62.06 29.91 28.67
CA ASN A 3 -61.00 28.88 28.66
C ASN A 3 -60.21 28.77 27.34
N SER A 4 -60.69 29.37 26.25
CA SER A 4 -60.04 29.29 24.93
C SER A 4 -58.89 30.30 24.77
N VAL A 5 -58.90 31.40 25.53
CA VAL A 5 -57.90 32.47 25.46
C VAL A 5 -56.60 32.07 26.18
N SER A 6 -56.69 31.23 27.22
CA SER A 6 -55.52 30.76 28.00
C SER A 6 -54.62 29.78 27.22
N LEU A 7 -55.22 28.88 26.41
CA LEU A 7 -54.46 27.89 25.63
C LEU A 7 -53.74 28.53 24.42
N LEU A 8 -54.38 29.51 23.77
CA LEU A 8 -53.77 30.28 22.67
C LEU A 8 -52.61 31.16 23.17
N LEU A 9 -52.70 31.73 24.37
CA LEU A 9 -51.61 32.48 25.00
C LEU A 9 -50.45 31.57 25.43
N LEU A 10 -50.72 30.36 25.92
CA LEU A 10 -49.68 29.39 26.29
C LEU A 10 -48.93 28.84 25.05
N VAL A 11 -49.65 28.50 23.98
CA VAL A 11 -49.04 28.05 22.71
C VAL A 11 -48.28 29.20 22.05
N SER A 12 -48.83 30.42 22.06
CA SER A 12 -48.13 31.63 21.63
C SER A 12 -46.85 31.87 22.43
N TRP A 13 -46.85 31.66 23.75
CA TRP A 13 -45.68 31.84 24.60
C TRP A 13 -44.63 30.75 24.38
N ILE A 14 -45.02 29.50 24.18
CA ILE A 14 -44.08 28.40 23.88
C ILE A 14 -43.44 28.60 22.49
N VAL A 15 -44.22 29.07 21.51
CA VAL A 15 -43.72 29.43 20.17
C VAL A 15 -42.81 30.67 20.25
N LEU A 16 -43.18 31.71 21.01
CA LEU A 16 -42.32 32.88 21.23
C LEU A 16 -41.01 32.55 21.97
N LEU A 17 -41.05 31.66 22.97
CA LEU A 17 -39.86 31.20 23.71
C LEU A 17 -38.91 30.35 22.83
N SER A 18 -39.46 29.60 21.88
CA SER A 18 -38.66 28.82 20.92
C SER A 18 -38.02 29.72 19.85
N PHE A 19 -38.73 30.74 19.35
CA PHE A 19 -38.14 31.76 18.48
C PHE A 19 -37.12 32.66 19.19
N CYS A 20 -37.33 33.01 20.46
CA CYS A 20 -36.40 33.83 21.23
C CYS A 20 -35.11 33.07 21.56
N LYS A 21 -35.17 31.75 21.84
CA LYS A 21 -33.97 30.90 22.00
C LYS A 21 -33.18 30.73 20.70
N ALA A 22 -33.86 30.60 19.56
CA ALA A 22 -33.20 30.46 18.25
C ALA A 22 -32.40 31.72 17.86
N GLY A 23 -32.96 32.91 18.13
CA GLY A 23 -32.26 34.19 17.89
C GLY A 23 -30.96 34.33 18.69
N PHE A 24 -30.97 33.99 19.98
CA PHE A 24 -29.79 34.09 20.86
C PHE A 24 -28.72 33.01 20.58
N ALA A 25 -29.13 31.78 20.25
CA ALA A 25 -28.19 30.71 19.91
C ALA A 25 -27.37 31.03 18.64
N SER A 26 -28.03 31.58 17.61
CA SER A 26 -27.39 31.98 16.34
C SER A 26 -26.31 33.07 16.52
N THR A 27 -26.47 33.95 17.52
CA THR A 27 -25.46 34.97 17.84
C THR A 27 -24.27 34.41 18.61
N ALA A 28 -24.48 33.39 19.46
CA ALA A 28 -23.40 32.78 20.23
C ALA A 28 -22.45 31.96 19.33
N GLU A 29 -22.99 31.17 18.40
CA GLU A 29 -22.21 30.38 17.42
C GLU A 29 -21.33 31.28 16.55
N ALA A 30 -21.88 32.38 16.02
CA ALA A 30 -21.13 33.36 15.24
C ALA A 30 -20.00 34.01 16.05
N LEU A 31 -20.26 34.37 17.31
CA LEU A 31 -19.25 34.93 18.21
C LEU A 31 -18.15 33.91 18.56
N ALA A 32 -18.50 32.63 18.75
CA ALA A 32 -17.54 31.57 19.01
C ALA A 32 -16.59 31.35 17.82
N LEU A 33 -17.12 31.33 16.60
CA LEU A 33 -16.32 31.27 15.37
C LEU A 33 -15.40 32.51 15.22
N LEU A 34 -15.89 33.71 15.52
CA LEU A 34 -15.08 34.93 15.49
C LEU A 34 -14.01 34.97 16.59
N LYS A 35 -14.26 34.32 17.74
CA LYS A 35 -13.27 34.15 18.81
C LYS A 35 -12.20 33.12 18.44
N TRP A 36 -12.55 32.12 17.64
CA TRP A 36 -11.60 31.15 17.10
C TRP A 36 -10.74 31.73 15.97
N LYS A 37 -11.32 32.54 15.08
CA LYS A 37 -10.66 33.13 13.91
C LYS A 37 -9.24 33.70 14.16
N PRO A 38 -8.96 34.46 15.24
CA PRO A 38 -7.61 34.94 15.54
C PRO A 38 -6.56 33.84 15.71
N SER A 39 -6.93 32.67 16.27
CA SER A 39 -6.00 31.54 16.43
C SER A 39 -5.70 30.84 15.12
N LEU A 40 -6.45 31.14 14.04
CA LEU A 40 -6.24 30.66 12.69
C LEU A 40 -5.39 31.61 11.84
N GLY A 41 -4.92 32.72 12.40
CA GLY A 41 -4.16 33.73 11.66
C GLY A 41 -4.99 34.51 10.63
N ASN A 42 -4.38 35.53 10.02
CA ASN A 42 -5.05 36.35 9.01
C ASN A 42 -4.97 35.67 7.64
N GLN A 43 -6.01 34.93 7.26
CA GLN A 43 -6.07 34.16 6.02
C GLN A 43 -7.28 34.54 5.16
N SER A 44 -7.08 34.58 3.84
CA SER A 44 -8.12 34.96 2.87
C SER A 44 -9.35 34.06 2.94
N ILE A 45 -9.16 32.77 3.29
CA ILE A 45 -10.25 31.80 3.43
C ILE A 45 -11.30 32.20 4.48
N LEU A 46 -10.90 32.98 5.50
CA LEU A 46 -11.76 33.45 6.59
C LEU A 46 -12.28 34.88 6.35
N GLN A 47 -12.09 35.47 5.16
CA GLN A 47 -12.54 36.83 4.87
C GLN A 47 -14.06 36.99 5.02
N SER A 48 -14.84 35.96 4.68
CA SER A 48 -16.29 36.02 4.83
C SER A 48 -16.74 36.05 6.30
N TRP A 49 -15.88 35.67 7.26
CA TRP A 49 -16.21 35.60 8.69
C TRP A 49 -16.15 37.00 9.31
N VAL A 50 -17.17 37.80 9.03
CA VAL A 50 -17.33 39.17 9.52
C VAL A 50 -18.78 39.42 9.90
N LEU A 51 -18.98 40.23 10.94
CA LEU A 51 -20.30 40.79 11.24
C LEU A 51 -20.55 41.94 10.25
N SER A 52 -21.57 41.82 9.39
CA SER A 52 -21.94 42.90 8.48
C SER A 52 -22.61 44.04 9.24
N PRO A 53 -22.14 45.31 9.14
CA PRO A 53 -22.75 46.46 9.83
C PRO A 53 -24.11 46.90 9.26
N GLU A 54 -24.48 46.45 8.06
CA GLU A 54 -25.69 46.88 7.35
C GLU A 54 -26.82 45.84 7.46
N ASN A 55 -27.55 45.87 8.58
CA ASN A 55 -28.99 45.56 8.70
C ASN A 55 -29.33 45.35 10.18
N THR A 56 -29.46 46.44 10.92
CA THR A 56 -29.95 46.46 12.30
C THR A 56 -31.44 46.07 12.43
N ASN A 57 -32.11 45.67 11.35
CA ASN A 57 -33.53 45.29 11.35
C ASN A 57 -33.87 43.98 10.59
N SER A 58 -32.90 43.13 10.26
CA SER A 58 -33.19 41.74 9.87
C SER A 58 -32.54 40.78 10.85
N SER A 59 -33.38 40.13 11.66
CA SER A 59 -33.03 39.00 12.50
C SER A 59 -32.12 37.99 11.77
N ALA A 60 -30.98 37.66 12.38
CA ALA A 60 -30.30 36.37 12.32
C ALA A 60 -30.29 35.64 10.97
N LEU A 61 -29.18 35.69 10.21
CA LEU A 61 -28.78 34.67 9.20
C LEU A 61 -27.44 34.97 8.48
N SER A 62 -26.54 35.81 9.02
CA SER A 62 -25.32 36.19 8.28
C SER A 62 -24.19 35.15 8.35
N HIS A 63 -24.02 34.46 9.49
CA HIS A 63 -22.90 33.54 9.68
C HIS A 63 -23.07 32.21 8.94
N CYS A 64 -24.31 31.79 8.66
CA CYS A 64 -24.60 30.61 7.84
C CYS A 64 -24.19 30.75 6.38
N LYS A 65 -23.81 31.95 5.94
CA LYS A 65 -23.21 32.22 4.61
C LYS A 65 -21.69 32.25 4.66
N TRP A 66 -21.09 32.13 5.83
CA TRP A 66 -19.65 32.12 5.96
C TRP A 66 -19.09 30.87 5.31
N ARG A 67 -17.94 31.03 4.65
CA ARG A 67 -17.25 29.93 4.01
C ARG A 67 -17.00 28.81 5.02
N GLY A 68 -17.43 27.61 4.65
CA GLY A 68 -17.29 26.41 5.45
C GLY A 68 -18.30 26.24 6.58
N ILE A 69 -19.33 27.10 6.68
CA ILE A 69 -20.38 26.99 7.70
C ILE A 69 -21.70 26.60 7.02
N THR A 70 -22.33 25.53 7.51
CA THR A 70 -23.70 25.16 7.15
C THR A 70 -24.56 25.20 8.40
N CYS A 71 -25.80 25.69 8.27
CA CYS A 71 -26.78 25.74 9.34
C CYS A 71 -28.03 24.93 9.01
N ASP A 72 -28.80 24.59 10.05
CA ASP A 72 -30.17 24.10 9.90
C ASP A 72 -31.16 25.23 9.53
N TYR A 73 -32.45 24.86 9.40
CA TYR A 73 -33.53 25.81 9.09
C TYR A 73 -33.78 26.85 10.19
N ALA A 74 -33.31 26.59 11.42
CA ALA A 74 -33.39 27.51 12.55
C ALA A 74 -32.16 28.44 12.62
N GLY A 75 -31.20 28.29 11.71
CA GLY A 75 -29.98 29.09 11.65
C GLY A 75 -28.91 28.68 12.66
N SER A 76 -28.97 27.44 13.19
CA SER A 76 -27.93 26.88 14.07
C SER A 76 -26.92 26.08 13.26
N VAL A 77 -25.63 26.25 13.57
CA VAL A 77 -24.52 25.59 12.84
C VAL A 77 -24.57 24.07 13.01
N THR A 78 -24.66 23.36 11.89
CA THR A 78 -24.68 21.88 11.81
C THR A 78 -23.42 21.30 11.18
N GLU A 79 -22.69 22.08 10.38
CA GLU A 79 -21.43 21.66 9.77
C GLU A 79 -20.41 22.80 9.79
N ILE A 80 -19.19 22.45 10.18
CA ILE A 80 -17.99 23.25 9.96
C ILE A 80 -17.08 22.43 9.05
N ASN A 81 -16.89 22.89 7.81
CA ASN A 81 -16.12 22.22 6.78
C ASN A 81 -15.14 23.19 6.12
N LEU A 82 -13.88 23.10 6.52
CA LEU A 82 -12.76 23.89 6.00
C LEU A 82 -11.69 22.97 5.40
N ALA A 83 -12.09 21.82 4.86
CA ALA A 83 -11.20 20.86 4.22
C ALA A 83 -10.45 21.46 3.02
N TYR A 84 -9.18 21.08 2.83
CA TYR A 84 -8.35 21.49 1.69
C TYR A 84 -8.21 23.00 1.50
N THR A 85 -8.22 23.76 2.59
CA THR A 85 -8.16 25.24 2.51
C THR A 85 -6.77 25.81 2.78
N GLY A 86 -5.81 24.98 3.22
CA GLY A 86 -4.50 25.44 3.67
C GLY A 86 -4.55 26.13 5.03
N LEU A 87 -5.62 25.92 5.80
CA LEU A 87 -5.85 26.54 7.09
C LEU A 87 -4.70 26.26 8.05
N THR A 88 -4.24 27.29 8.74
CA THR A 88 -3.16 27.22 9.74
C THR A 88 -3.73 27.62 11.09
N GLY A 89 -2.97 27.41 12.17
CA GLY A 89 -3.39 27.77 13.52
C GLY A 89 -3.81 26.58 14.37
N THR A 90 -4.62 26.81 15.41
CA THR A 90 -4.95 25.77 16.41
C THR A 90 -6.44 25.68 16.72
N LEU A 91 -6.85 24.55 17.33
CA LEU A 91 -8.22 24.32 17.82
C LEU A 91 -8.48 24.86 19.24
N GLN A 92 -7.45 25.28 19.99
CA GLN A 92 -7.58 25.56 21.43
C GLN A 92 -8.56 26.69 21.78
N SER A 93 -8.78 27.64 20.87
CA SER A 93 -9.68 28.78 21.08
C SER A 93 -11.10 28.56 20.56
N LEU A 94 -11.38 27.39 19.98
CA LEU A 94 -12.73 27.04 19.52
C LEU A 94 -13.57 26.57 20.71
N ASP A 95 -14.60 27.34 21.04
CA ASP A 95 -15.55 26.98 22.09
C ASP A 95 -16.62 26.01 21.56
N PHE A 96 -16.35 24.71 21.67
CA PHE A 96 -17.27 23.66 21.26
C PHE A 96 -18.63 23.69 21.99
N SER A 97 -18.72 24.29 23.18
CA SER A 97 -20.00 24.39 23.91
C SER A 97 -21.02 25.28 23.21
N SER A 98 -20.54 26.17 22.33
CA SER A 98 -21.39 27.07 21.53
C SER A 98 -22.07 26.37 20.35
N PHE A 99 -21.71 25.12 20.00
CA PHE A 99 -22.24 24.42 18.82
C PHE A 99 -23.01 23.13 19.18
N PRO A 100 -24.14 23.22 19.90
CA PRO A 100 -24.87 22.04 20.40
C PRO A 100 -25.54 21.19 19.31
N ASN A 101 -25.66 21.72 18.08
CA ASN A 101 -26.26 21.04 16.93
C ASN A 101 -25.25 20.60 15.87
N LEU A 102 -23.94 20.71 16.15
CA LEU A 102 -22.90 20.32 15.20
C LEU A 102 -22.93 18.82 14.94
N LEU A 103 -23.10 18.45 13.67
CA LEU A 103 -23.14 17.07 13.17
C LEU A 103 -21.84 16.69 12.47
N ARG A 104 -21.16 17.66 11.83
CA ARG A 104 -19.93 17.44 11.06
C ARG A 104 -18.88 18.49 11.37
N LEU A 105 -17.67 18.03 11.70
CA LEU A 105 -16.46 18.84 11.76
C LEU A 105 -15.42 18.23 10.82
N ASP A 106 -15.16 18.90 9.70
CA ASP A 106 -14.21 18.47 8.68
C ASP A 106 -13.14 19.55 8.46
N LEU A 107 -11.93 19.26 8.95
CA LEU A 107 -10.77 20.15 8.89
C LEU A 107 -9.58 19.47 8.20
N LYS A 108 -9.85 18.46 7.38
CA LYS A 108 -8.78 17.65 6.78
C LYS A 108 -7.94 18.41 5.76
N VAL A 109 -6.70 17.93 5.60
CA VAL A 109 -5.74 18.44 4.61
C VAL A 109 -5.54 19.94 4.77
N ASN A 110 -5.01 20.31 5.93
CA ASN A 110 -4.67 21.66 6.34
C ASN A 110 -3.31 21.65 7.05
N GLN A 111 -2.94 22.74 7.72
CA GLN A 111 -1.68 22.91 8.46
C GLN A 111 -1.97 23.27 9.94
N LEU A 112 -3.06 22.71 10.50
CA LEU A 112 -3.43 22.93 11.90
C LEU A 112 -2.40 22.29 12.82
N THR A 113 -2.08 22.97 13.92
CA THR A 113 -1.11 22.55 14.94
C THR A 113 -1.75 22.54 16.33
N GLY A 114 -0.99 22.08 17.32
CA GLY A 114 -1.43 21.98 18.71
C GLY A 114 -2.30 20.75 18.97
N ASN A 115 -2.89 20.70 20.15
CA ASN A 115 -3.58 19.51 20.64
C ASN A 115 -5.07 19.52 20.26
N ILE A 116 -5.67 18.33 20.15
CA ILE A 116 -7.13 18.17 20.10
C ILE A 116 -7.70 18.57 21.48
N PRO A 117 -8.54 19.63 21.58
CA PRO A 117 -9.03 20.10 22.86
C PRO A 117 -9.97 19.11 23.53
N SER A 118 -9.86 18.92 24.85
CA SER A 118 -10.71 17.97 25.59
C SER A 118 -12.19 18.38 25.63
N ASN A 119 -12.53 19.66 25.48
CA ASN A 119 -13.92 20.11 25.40
C ASN A 119 -14.64 19.67 24.10
N ILE A 120 -13.94 19.08 23.13
CA ILE A 120 -14.58 18.51 21.92
C ILE A 120 -15.66 17.47 22.28
N GLY A 121 -15.49 16.75 23.39
CA GLY A 121 -16.44 15.75 23.89
C GLY A 121 -17.81 16.30 24.32
N ILE A 122 -18.01 17.62 24.31
CA ILE A 122 -19.31 18.26 24.56
C ILE A 122 -20.25 18.12 23.35
N LEU A 123 -19.71 17.88 22.16
CA LEU A 123 -20.46 17.77 20.90
C LEU A 123 -21.25 16.44 20.79
N SER A 124 -22.23 16.26 21.66
CA SER A 124 -23.01 15.01 21.80
C SER A 124 -23.80 14.57 20.55
N LYS A 125 -23.98 15.47 19.58
CA LYS A 125 -24.62 15.18 18.28
C LYS A 125 -23.65 14.97 17.13
N LEU A 126 -22.33 15.09 17.36
CA LEU A 126 -21.34 14.96 16.31
C LEU A 126 -21.39 13.55 15.73
N GLN A 127 -21.41 13.46 14.40
CA GLN A 127 -21.50 12.22 13.64
C GLN A 127 -20.25 11.97 12.81
N PHE A 128 -19.60 13.05 12.35
CA PHE A 128 -18.43 12.99 11.48
C PHE A 128 -17.35 13.92 12.02
N LEU A 129 -16.16 13.38 12.28
CA LEU A 129 -14.98 14.11 12.72
C LEU A 129 -13.77 13.72 11.88
N ASP A 130 -13.32 14.62 11.01
CA ASP A 130 -12.12 14.42 10.20
C ASP A 130 -11.14 15.57 10.44
N LEU A 131 -10.02 15.24 11.08
CA LEU A 131 -8.90 16.12 11.38
C LEU A 131 -7.63 15.67 10.63
N SER A 132 -7.77 14.78 9.64
CA SER A 132 -6.65 14.09 9.02
C SER A 132 -5.74 15.02 8.21
N THR A 133 -4.49 14.61 8.01
CA THR A 133 -3.50 15.36 7.20
C THR A 133 -3.33 16.80 7.70
N ASN A 134 -2.87 16.91 8.94
CA ASN A 134 -2.54 18.17 9.61
C ASN A 134 -1.21 17.99 10.38
N SER A 135 -0.90 18.91 11.30
CA SER A 135 0.26 18.83 12.20
C SER A 135 -0.19 18.82 13.68
N LEU A 136 -1.37 18.28 13.97
CA LEU A 136 -1.91 18.15 15.32
C LEU A 136 -1.01 17.24 16.17
N SER A 137 -0.84 17.57 17.44
CA SER A 137 0.09 16.91 18.36
C SER A 137 -0.58 16.54 19.69
N GLY A 138 0.20 15.99 20.62
CA GLY A 138 -0.30 15.59 21.94
C GLY A 138 -1.02 14.25 21.91
N THR A 139 -1.84 13.97 22.91
CA THR A 139 -2.55 12.68 23.05
C THR A 139 -4.02 12.80 22.70
N LEU A 140 -4.68 11.67 22.44
CA LEU A 140 -6.13 11.65 22.31
C LEU A 140 -6.81 11.97 23.64
N PRO A 141 -7.71 12.98 23.71
CA PRO A 141 -8.39 13.29 24.94
C PRO A 141 -9.48 12.25 25.24
N LEU A 142 -9.56 11.79 26.49
CA LEU A 142 -10.53 10.77 26.91
C LEU A 142 -11.99 11.20 26.69
N SER A 143 -12.24 12.51 26.66
CA SER A 143 -13.56 13.06 26.36
C SER A 143 -14.11 12.70 24.99
N LEU A 144 -13.29 12.21 24.06
CA LEU A 144 -13.77 11.60 22.81
C LEU A 144 -14.74 10.44 23.07
N ALA A 145 -14.63 9.74 24.20
CA ALA A 145 -15.58 8.71 24.62
C ALA A 145 -17.03 9.23 24.73
N ASN A 146 -17.24 10.54 24.87
CA ASN A 146 -18.59 11.12 24.93
C ASN A 146 -19.22 11.31 23.54
N LEU A 147 -18.46 11.17 22.46
CA LEU A 147 -18.91 11.36 21.07
C LEU A 147 -19.60 10.10 20.53
N THR A 148 -20.66 9.68 21.20
CA THR A 148 -21.32 8.38 20.96
C THR A 148 -22.01 8.25 19.61
N GLN A 149 -22.27 9.35 18.90
CA GLN A 149 -22.90 9.37 17.57
C GLN A 149 -21.88 9.38 16.42
N VAL A 150 -20.59 9.52 16.71
CA VAL A 150 -19.55 9.58 15.67
C VAL A 150 -19.43 8.22 14.99
N TYR A 151 -19.76 8.19 13.70
CA TYR A 151 -19.58 7.01 12.85
C TYR A 151 -18.26 7.04 12.08
N GLU A 152 -17.69 8.22 11.85
CA GLU A 152 -16.40 8.39 11.19
C GLU A 152 -15.50 9.29 12.03
N LEU A 153 -14.39 8.71 12.50
CA LEU A 153 -13.32 9.39 13.20
C LEU A 153 -12.03 9.18 12.43
N ASP A 154 -11.57 10.23 11.74
CA ASP A 154 -10.29 10.26 11.07
C ASP A 154 -9.38 11.33 11.69
N ILE A 155 -8.28 10.89 12.28
CA ILE A 155 -7.22 11.77 12.80
C ILE A 155 -5.86 11.42 12.19
N SER A 156 -5.86 10.61 11.13
CA SER A 156 -4.66 10.08 10.50
C SER A 156 -3.74 11.18 9.96
N ARG A 157 -2.46 10.84 9.71
CA ARG A 157 -1.46 11.77 9.16
C ARG A 157 -1.34 13.06 10.00
N ASN A 158 -1.06 12.86 11.28
CA ASN A 158 -0.81 13.91 12.27
C ASN A 158 0.36 13.49 13.18
N ASN A 159 0.80 14.37 14.08
CA ASN A 159 1.84 14.13 15.07
C ASN A 159 1.26 13.69 16.44
N ILE A 160 0.11 13.02 16.44
CA ILE A 160 -0.55 12.52 17.67
C ILE A 160 0.27 11.38 18.25
N ILE A 161 0.50 11.40 19.56
CA ILE A 161 1.28 10.40 20.30
C ILE A 161 0.47 9.82 21.47
N GLY A 162 1.08 8.92 22.23
CA GLY A 162 0.47 8.32 23.42
C GLY A 162 -0.14 6.96 23.11
N VAL A 163 -1.18 6.58 23.85
CA VAL A 163 -1.83 5.26 23.73
C VAL A 163 -3.32 5.41 23.47
N LEU A 164 -3.93 4.34 22.95
CA LEU A 164 -5.38 4.21 22.95
C LEU A 164 -5.85 3.78 24.34
N ASP A 165 -6.44 4.72 25.09
CA ASP A 165 -7.03 4.41 26.40
C ASP A 165 -8.27 3.50 26.18
N PRO A 166 -8.35 2.33 26.83
CA PRO A 166 -9.50 1.43 26.75
C PRO A 166 -10.86 2.09 26.95
N ARG A 167 -10.91 3.13 27.80
CA ARG A 167 -12.15 3.87 28.13
C ARG A 167 -12.69 4.72 26.98
N LEU A 168 -11.96 4.83 25.86
CA LEU A 168 -12.48 5.42 24.62
C LEU A 168 -13.54 4.53 23.94
N PHE A 169 -13.61 3.26 24.32
CA PHE A 169 -14.45 2.24 23.69
C PHE A 169 -15.50 1.70 24.68
N PRO A 170 -16.60 1.11 24.19
CA PRO A 170 -17.58 0.47 25.07
C PRO A 170 -16.97 -0.72 25.82
N ASP A 171 -17.40 -0.89 27.07
CA ASP A 171 -16.97 -1.97 27.96
C ASP A 171 -17.58 -3.35 27.63
N GLY A 172 -18.50 -3.40 26.65
CA GLY A 172 -19.16 -4.63 26.21
C GLY A 172 -20.36 -5.06 27.04
N THR A 173 -20.73 -4.33 28.10
CA THR A 173 -21.88 -4.68 28.96
C THR A 173 -23.24 -4.34 28.34
N GLY A 174 -23.26 -3.52 27.29
CA GLY A 174 -24.47 -3.00 26.66
C GLY A 174 -25.20 -1.93 27.48
N ALA A 175 -24.77 -1.67 28.73
CA ALA A 175 -25.34 -0.65 29.61
C ALA A 175 -24.62 0.71 29.49
N THR A 176 -23.45 0.75 28.84
CA THR A 176 -22.63 1.95 28.71
C THR A 176 -23.26 2.99 27.81
N LYS A 177 -23.27 4.24 28.28
CA LYS A 177 -23.73 5.44 27.54
C LYS A 177 -22.57 6.25 26.95
N THR A 178 -21.35 5.73 27.05
CA THR A 178 -20.10 6.35 26.62
C THR A 178 -19.23 5.30 25.93
N GLY A 179 -18.15 5.75 25.30
CA GLY A 179 -17.38 4.98 24.34
C GLY A 179 -17.88 5.29 22.94
N LEU A 180 -16.99 5.31 21.95
CA LEU A 180 -17.29 5.68 20.56
C LEU A 180 -18.19 4.63 19.84
N ILE A 181 -19.36 4.32 20.41
CA ILE A 181 -20.22 3.16 20.11
C ILE A 181 -20.75 3.11 18.69
N SER A 182 -20.88 4.26 18.02
CA SER A 182 -21.42 4.34 16.65
C SER A 182 -20.36 4.19 15.57
N LEU A 183 -19.08 4.04 15.93
CA LEU A 183 -17.99 4.00 14.96
C LEU A 183 -18.21 2.93 13.89
N LYS A 184 -18.10 3.37 12.64
CA LYS A 184 -18.04 2.56 11.43
C LYS A 184 -16.66 2.61 10.80
N HIS A 185 -16.03 3.79 10.80
CA HIS A 185 -14.69 4.01 10.28
C HIS A 185 -13.82 4.65 11.35
N PHE A 186 -12.73 3.97 11.70
CA PHE A 186 -11.75 4.47 12.67
C PHE A 186 -10.37 4.49 12.03
N LEU A 187 -9.89 5.69 11.71
CA LEU A 187 -8.68 5.93 10.92
C LEU A 187 -7.64 6.70 11.75
N LEU A 188 -6.56 6.00 12.08
CA LEU A 188 -5.44 6.49 12.89
C LEU A 188 -4.10 6.34 12.19
N GLN A 189 -4.07 6.02 10.88
CA GLN A 189 -2.81 5.72 10.20
C GLN A 189 -1.82 6.88 10.17
N THR A 190 -0.52 6.58 10.13
CA THR A 190 0.56 7.59 10.05
C THR A 190 0.46 8.61 11.20
N THR A 191 0.50 8.12 12.44
CA THR A 191 0.67 8.95 13.65
C THR A 191 1.80 8.37 14.52
N GLY A 192 2.03 8.91 15.72
CA GLY A 192 2.97 8.38 16.70
C GLY A 192 2.29 7.65 17.86
N LEU A 193 1.07 7.14 17.65
CA LEU A 193 0.34 6.35 18.65
C LEU A 193 1.03 5.00 18.87
N GLY A 194 1.19 4.61 20.12
CA GLY A 194 1.77 3.33 20.53
C GLY A 194 0.95 2.64 21.62
N GLY A 195 1.63 1.83 22.43
CA GLY A 195 0.95 0.94 23.38
C GLY A 195 0.42 -0.34 22.70
N THR A 196 -0.36 -1.11 23.45
CA THR A 196 -1.11 -2.24 22.92
C THR A 196 -2.42 -1.78 22.29
N ILE A 197 -2.91 -2.51 21.30
CA ILE A 197 -4.29 -2.31 20.81
C ILE A 197 -5.26 -2.78 21.90
N PRO A 198 -6.21 -1.96 22.38
CA PRO A 198 -7.17 -2.37 23.42
C PRO A 198 -8.14 -3.46 22.96
N GLU A 199 -8.50 -4.39 23.85
CA GLU A 199 -9.49 -5.44 23.58
C GLU A 199 -10.91 -4.86 23.41
N GLU A 200 -11.18 -3.70 24.02
CA GLU A 200 -12.48 -3.04 24.00
C GLU A 200 -12.87 -2.56 22.59
N ILE A 201 -11.92 -2.45 21.65
CA ILE A 201 -12.22 -2.19 20.24
C ILE A 201 -13.15 -3.29 19.69
N GLY A 202 -13.02 -4.55 20.15
CA GLY A 202 -13.90 -5.66 19.74
C GLY A 202 -15.37 -5.50 20.14
N ASN A 203 -15.69 -4.52 20.98
CA ASN A 203 -17.06 -4.17 21.37
C ASN A 203 -17.75 -3.21 20.38
N LEU A 204 -17.04 -2.67 19.39
CA LEU A 204 -17.58 -1.76 18.37
C LEU A 204 -18.34 -2.52 17.27
N LYS A 205 -19.58 -2.92 17.54
CA LYS A 205 -20.36 -3.82 16.65
C LYS A 205 -20.69 -3.28 15.25
N ASN A 206 -20.55 -1.97 15.04
CA ASN A 206 -20.76 -1.32 13.73
C ASN A 206 -19.45 -1.09 12.95
N LEU A 207 -18.29 -1.43 13.51
CA LEU A 207 -17.00 -1.10 12.93
C LEU A 207 -16.79 -1.90 11.65
N SER A 208 -16.63 -1.18 10.54
CA SER A 208 -16.44 -1.74 9.21
C SER A 208 -15.03 -1.50 8.65
N LEU A 209 -14.35 -0.45 9.12
CA LEU A 209 -12.97 -0.11 8.75
C LEU A 209 -12.18 0.27 10.01
N LEU A 210 -11.09 -0.46 10.25
CA LEU A 210 -10.09 -0.13 11.26
C LEU A 210 -8.72 0.03 10.58
N ALA A 211 -8.16 1.24 10.62
CA ALA A 211 -6.86 1.55 10.04
C ALA A 211 -5.91 2.13 11.09
N LEU A 212 -4.91 1.33 11.48
CA LEU A 212 -3.88 1.65 12.46
C LEU A 212 -2.47 1.57 11.87
N ASP A 213 -2.31 1.49 10.53
CA ASP A 213 -1.00 1.32 9.91
C ASP A 213 -0.05 2.49 10.20
N GLU A 214 1.26 2.26 10.10
CA GLU A 214 2.29 3.31 10.21
C GLU A 214 2.20 4.04 11.56
N ASN A 215 2.28 3.26 12.65
CA ASN A 215 2.24 3.73 14.03
C ASN A 215 3.30 2.97 14.87
N ASP A 216 3.27 3.20 16.17
CA ASP A 216 4.19 2.67 17.16
C ASP A 216 3.57 1.53 18.02
N PHE A 217 2.43 0.95 17.62
CA PHE A 217 1.72 -0.10 18.36
C PHE A 217 2.58 -1.36 18.53
N TYR A 218 2.51 -2.00 19.69
CA TYR A 218 3.25 -3.22 20.02
C TYR A 218 2.36 -4.25 20.73
N GLY A 219 2.90 -5.45 20.93
CA GLY A 219 2.16 -6.54 21.56
C GLY A 219 1.27 -7.29 20.57
N PRO A 220 0.43 -8.22 21.06
CA PRO A 220 -0.40 -9.07 20.20
C PRO A 220 -1.53 -8.30 19.55
N ILE A 221 -2.02 -8.85 18.42
CA ILE A 221 -3.33 -8.48 17.88
C ILE A 221 -4.40 -9.03 18.85
N PRO A 222 -5.29 -8.18 19.39
CA PRO A 222 -6.34 -8.61 20.31
C PRO A 222 -7.27 -9.64 19.65
N PRO A 223 -7.54 -10.80 20.30
CA PRO A 223 -8.50 -11.76 19.77
C PRO A 223 -9.90 -11.17 19.63
N SER A 224 -10.32 -10.24 20.50
CA SER A 224 -11.62 -9.56 20.41
C SER A 224 -11.88 -8.86 19.06
N LEU A 225 -10.85 -8.55 18.26
CA LEU A 225 -11.06 -8.04 16.89
C LEU A 225 -11.80 -9.04 15.98
N GLY A 226 -11.75 -10.35 16.30
CA GLY A 226 -12.55 -11.38 15.63
C GLY A 226 -14.05 -11.30 15.92
N ASP A 227 -14.49 -10.48 16.87
CA ASP A 227 -15.91 -10.30 17.22
C ASP A 227 -16.59 -9.16 16.43
N LEU A 228 -15.86 -8.51 15.53
CA LEU A 228 -16.30 -7.39 14.70
C LEU A 228 -16.98 -7.88 13.41
N SER A 229 -18.20 -8.40 13.53
CA SER A 229 -18.91 -9.05 12.41
C SER A 229 -19.15 -8.16 11.17
N GLU A 230 -19.11 -6.84 11.32
CA GLU A 230 -19.24 -5.87 10.22
C GLU A 230 -17.90 -5.48 9.56
N LEU A 231 -16.77 -5.97 10.07
CA LEU A 231 -15.45 -5.55 9.62
C LEU A 231 -15.17 -6.01 8.18
N THR A 232 -14.86 -5.03 7.33
CA THR A 232 -14.54 -5.23 5.90
C THR A 232 -13.08 -4.95 5.60
N ILE A 233 -12.46 -4.04 6.35
CA ILE A 233 -11.08 -3.60 6.14
C ILE A 233 -10.37 -3.53 7.50
N LEU A 234 -9.28 -4.30 7.64
CA LEU A 234 -8.40 -4.27 8.80
C LEU A 234 -6.97 -4.02 8.34
N ARG A 235 -6.42 -2.87 8.74
CA ARG A 235 -5.07 -2.47 8.36
C ARG A 235 -4.21 -2.14 9.58
N LEU A 236 -3.19 -2.95 9.84
CA LEU A 236 -2.32 -2.91 11.02
C LEU A 236 -0.81 -2.87 10.66
N SER A 237 -0.51 -2.58 9.40
CA SER A 237 0.82 -2.71 8.80
C SER A 237 1.81 -1.69 9.34
N SER A 238 3.11 -1.94 9.21
CA SER A 238 4.17 -0.99 9.62
C SER A 238 4.03 -0.55 11.08
N ASN A 239 3.95 -1.52 11.99
CA ASN A 239 3.92 -1.33 13.44
C ASN A 239 4.99 -2.24 14.10
N ARG A 240 4.96 -2.37 15.43
CA ARG A 240 5.78 -3.31 16.21
C ARG A 240 4.95 -4.45 16.80
N LEU A 241 3.82 -4.80 16.17
CA LEU A 241 2.94 -5.88 16.65
C LEU A 241 3.67 -7.22 16.62
N SER A 242 3.41 -8.06 17.61
CA SER A 242 4.11 -9.33 17.84
C SER A 242 3.12 -10.46 18.18
N GLY A 243 3.61 -11.67 18.41
CA GLY A 243 2.75 -12.81 18.70
C GLY A 243 2.02 -13.35 17.47
N ASN A 244 1.02 -14.20 17.70
CA ASN A 244 0.30 -14.91 16.64
C ASN A 244 -0.90 -14.10 16.15
N ILE A 245 -1.34 -14.37 14.92
CA ILE A 245 -2.64 -13.90 14.43
C ILE A 245 -3.75 -14.69 15.16
N PRO A 246 -4.74 -14.02 15.79
CA PRO A 246 -5.89 -14.70 16.37
C PRO A 246 -6.70 -15.48 15.33
N PRO A 247 -6.97 -16.78 15.54
CA PRO A 247 -7.69 -17.61 14.56
C PRO A 247 -9.12 -17.12 14.26
N ASN A 248 -9.78 -16.50 15.24
CA ASN A 248 -11.12 -15.96 15.08
C ASN A 248 -11.20 -14.77 14.10
N LEU A 249 -10.09 -14.15 13.70
CA LEU A 249 -10.10 -13.25 12.54
C LEU A 249 -10.52 -13.95 11.24
N GLY A 250 -10.33 -15.27 11.16
CA GLY A 250 -10.79 -16.10 10.04
C GLY A 250 -12.31 -16.33 9.98
N THR A 251 -13.09 -15.86 10.98
CA THR A 251 -14.56 -15.95 10.97
C THR A 251 -15.24 -14.71 10.38
N LEU A 252 -14.47 -13.64 10.13
CA LEU A 252 -14.96 -12.36 9.63
C LEU A 252 -15.36 -12.44 8.14
N SER A 253 -16.53 -13.02 7.87
CA SER A 253 -17.02 -13.30 6.50
C SER A 253 -17.15 -12.08 5.56
N LYS A 254 -17.24 -10.87 6.12
CA LYS A 254 -17.27 -9.60 5.38
C LYS A 254 -15.88 -9.02 5.08
N LEU A 255 -14.81 -9.59 5.63
CA LEU A 255 -13.45 -9.09 5.46
C LEU A 255 -13.00 -9.19 4.00
N THR A 256 -12.61 -8.06 3.44
CA THR A 256 -12.19 -7.90 2.04
C THR A 256 -10.73 -7.49 1.92
N ASP A 257 -10.20 -6.74 2.88
CA ASP A 257 -8.81 -6.24 2.88
C ASP A 257 -8.19 -6.44 4.26
N LEU A 258 -7.17 -7.30 4.33
CA LEU A 258 -6.40 -7.58 5.53
C LEU A 258 -4.91 -7.28 5.29
N ARG A 259 -4.39 -6.28 6.01
CA ARG A 259 -2.99 -5.86 5.90
C ARG A 259 -2.29 -5.91 7.25
N LEU A 260 -1.29 -6.79 7.34
CA LEU A 260 -0.50 -7.06 8.54
C LEU A 260 1.01 -6.92 8.28
N PHE A 261 1.42 -6.44 7.09
CA PHE A 261 2.81 -6.46 6.66
C PHE A 261 3.72 -5.54 7.48
N LYS A 262 5.03 -5.81 7.50
CA LYS A 262 6.04 -5.01 8.20
C LYS A 262 5.73 -4.88 9.70
N ASN A 263 5.72 -6.02 10.38
CA ASN A 263 5.52 -6.15 11.83
C ASN A 263 6.50 -7.21 12.40
N GLN A 264 6.32 -7.60 13.65
CA GLN A 264 7.04 -8.69 14.30
C GLN A 264 6.14 -9.90 14.57
N LEU A 265 5.05 -10.06 13.82
CA LEU A 265 4.10 -11.16 13.99
C LEU A 265 4.78 -12.48 13.67
N SER A 266 4.42 -13.52 14.40
CA SER A 266 5.06 -14.83 14.36
C SER A 266 4.04 -15.96 14.39
N GLY A 267 4.53 -17.21 14.41
CA GLY A 267 3.67 -18.39 14.46
C GLY A 267 3.03 -18.68 13.10
N LEU A 268 1.93 -19.43 13.13
CA LEU A 268 1.20 -19.86 11.94
C LEU A 268 0.20 -18.79 11.50
N VAL A 269 -0.01 -18.67 10.20
CA VAL A 269 -1.21 -17.99 9.67
C VAL A 269 -2.40 -18.94 9.85
N PRO A 270 -3.51 -18.51 10.47
CA PRO A 270 -4.65 -19.37 10.74
C PRO A 270 -5.20 -20.02 9.45
N PRO A 271 -5.41 -21.35 9.43
CA PRO A 271 -5.99 -22.02 8.27
C PRO A 271 -7.41 -21.53 7.95
N GLU A 272 -8.13 -20.99 8.94
CA GLU A 272 -9.44 -20.36 8.80
C GLU A 272 -9.44 -19.19 7.82
N PHE A 273 -8.28 -18.59 7.50
CA PHE A 273 -8.20 -17.58 6.44
C PHE A 273 -8.56 -18.14 5.06
N GLY A 274 -8.50 -19.46 4.87
CA GLY A 274 -9.06 -20.14 3.70
C GLY A 274 -10.59 -20.03 3.59
N ASN A 275 -11.29 -19.75 4.69
CA ASN A 275 -12.76 -19.60 4.70
C ASN A 275 -13.23 -18.18 4.36
N LEU A 276 -12.32 -17.22 4.26
CA LEU A 276 -12.63 -15.81 3.98
C LEU A 276 -12.97 -15.61 2.49
N SER A 277 -14.14 -16.06 2.08
CA SER A 277 -14.60 -16.04 0.68
C SER A 277 -14.75 -14.63 0.07
N SER A 278 -14.82 -13.59 0.90
CA SER A 278 -14.88 -12.18 0.47
C SER A 278 -13.51 -11.52 0.27
N LEU A 279 -12.41 -12.20 0.64
CA LEU A 279 -11.09 -11.61 0.69
C LEU A 279 -10.56 -11.26 -0.71
N THR A 280 -10.17 -10.00 -0.87
CA THR A 280 -9.60 -9.44 -2.10
C THR A 280 -8.13 -9.07 -1.94
N VAL A 281 -7.71 -8.69 -0.73
CA VAL A 281 -6.34 -8.31 -0.40
C VAL A 281 -5.90 -9.03 0.87
N LEU A 282 -4.78 -9.75 0.78
CA LEU A 282 -4.10 -10.35 1.92
C LEU A 282 -2.61 -10.00 1.89
N HIS A 283 -2.18 -9.14 2.80
CA HIS A 283 -0.78 -8.71 2.91
C HIS A 283 -0.16 -9.13 4.25
N LEU A 284 0.77 -10.09 4.20
CA LEU A 284 1.45 -10.70 5.34
C LEU A 284 2.98 -10.49 5.32
N SER A 285 3.50 -9.82 4.29
CA SER A 285 4.94 -9.69 4.04
C SER A 285 5.72 -9.06 5.19
N GLU A 286 7.03 -9.30 5.26
CA GLU A 286 7.94 -8.68 6.24
C GLU A 286 7.49 -8.92 7.69
N ASN A 287 7.40 -10.20 8.07
CA ASN A 287 7.06 -10.67 9.41
C ASN A 287 7.95 -11.88 9.76
N LYS A 288 7.62 -12.60 10.84
CA LYS A 288 8.31 -13.81 11.31
C LYS A 288 7.40 -15.04 11.23
N PHE A 289 6.47 -15.07 10.28
CA PHE A 289 5.54 -16.20 10.13
C PHE A 289 6.27 -17.47 9.71
N ILE A 290 5.77 -18.61 10.19
CA ILE A 290 6.26 -19.95 9.90
C ILE A 290 5.13 -20.86 9.40
N GLY A 291 5.49 -22.07 8.98
CA GLY A 291 4.53 -23.09 8.54
C GLY A 291 3.90 -22.75 7.20
N ASN A 292 2.73 -23.33 6.93
CA ASN A 292 2.12 -23.28 5.61
C ASN A 292 1.28 -22.02 5.42
N LEU A 293 1.23 -21.54 4.18
CA LEU A 293 0.18 -20.60 3.77
C LEU A 293 -1.20 -21.31 3.73
N PRO A 294 -2.31 -20.60 4.03
CA PRO A 294 -3.65 -21.19 4.00
C PRO A 294 -3.98 -21.75 2.60
N GLN A 295 -4.22 -23.06 2.51
CA GLN A 295 -4.33 -23.74 1.21
C GLN A 295 -5.53 -23.26 0.36
N GLN A 296 -6.60 -22.81 1.01
CA GLN A 296 -7.83 -22.34 0.38
C GLN A 296 -7.96 -20.80 0.33
N VAL A 297 -6.85 -20.07 0.43
CA VAL A 297 -6.86 -18.59 0.49
C VAL A 297 -7.61 -17.89 -0.66
N CYS A 298 -7.74 -18.53 -1.83
CA CYS A 298 -8.54 -18.01 -2.95
C CYS A 298 -9.76 -18.89 -3.29
N GLN A 299 -10.29 -19.67 -2.34
CA GLN A 299 -11.47 -20.50 -2.59
C GLN A 299 -12.69 -19.66 -3.00
N GLY A 300 -12.83 -18.44 -2.47
CA GLY A 300 -13.89 -17.50 -2.87
C GLY A 300 -13.71 -16.89 -4.26
N GLY A 301 -12.57 -17.10 -4.93
CA GLY A 301 -12.30 -16.59 -6.28
C GLY A 301 -12.16 -15.07 -6.38
N LYS A 302 -12.04 -14.35 -5.26
CA LYS A 302 -12.00 -12.87 -5.22
C LYS A 302 -10.62 -12.29 -4.94
N LEU A 303 -9.61 -13.12 -4.64
CA LEU A 303 -8.29 -12.65 -4.23
C LEU A 303 -7.57 -11.98 -5.40
N VAL A 304 -7.24 -10.70 -5.24
CA VAL A 304 -6.59 -9.85 -6.24
C VAL A 304 -5.11 -9.66 -5.91
N ASN A 305 -4.82 -9.30 -4.65
CA ASN A 305 -3.45 -9.05 -4.18
C ASN A 305 -3.11 -10.01 -3.05
N PHE A 306 -2.08 -10.83 -3.27
CA PHE A 306 -1.57 -11.74 -2.26
C PHE A 306 -0.07 -11.53 -2.04
N THR A 307 0.30 -11.08 -0.85
CA THR A 307 1.71 -10.89 -0.50
C THR A 307 2.05 -11.57 0.82
N ALA A 308 3.13 -12.34 0.84
CA ALA A 308 3.65 -13.05 2.00
C ALA A 308 5.19 -13.10 1.98
N ALA A 309 5.82 -12.18 1.25
CA ALA A 309 7.26 -12.13 1.03
C ALA A 309 8.04 -11.88 2.32
N PHE A 310 9.33 -12.22 2.35
CA PHE A 310 10.22 -11.94 3.48
C PHE A 310 9.65 -12.46 4.81
N ASN A 311 9.38 -13.77 4.85
CA ASN A 311 8.92 -14.50 6.03
C ASN A 311 9.69 -15.82 6.11
N ASN A 312 9.27 -16.73 6.99
CA ASN A 312 9.83 -18.07 7.11
C ASN A 312 8.79 -19.15 6.77
N PHE A 313 7.87 -18.85 5.84
CA PHE A 313 6.84 -19.81 5.40
C PHE A 313 7.49 -21.03 4.76
N SER A 314 6.92 -22.19 5.01
CA SER A 314 7.33 -23.49 4.48
C SER A 314 6.12 -24.23 3.89
N GLY A 315 6.35 -25.44 3.38
CA GLY A 315 5.29 -26.25 2.78
C GLY A 315 4.81 -25.72 1.41
N PRO A 316 3.76 -26.34 0.85
CA PRO A 316 3.37 -26.11 -0.53
C PRO A 316 2.70 -24.76 -0.75
N ILE A 317 2.85 -24.21 -1.95
CA ILE A 317 2.01 -23.12 -2.47
C ILE A 317 0.53 -23.48 -2.31
N PRO A 318 -0.35 -22.54 -1.89
CA PRO A 318 -1.77 -22.81 -1.72
C PRO A 318 -2.44 -23.36 -2.98
N THR A 319 -3.05 -24.54 -2.86
CA THR A 319 -3.72 -25.22 -3.99
C THR A 319 -4.81 -24.40 -4.68
N SER A 320 -5.53 -23.55 -3.92
CA SER A 320 -6.55 -22.65 -4.50
C SER A 320 -6.00 -21.62 -5.48
N LEU A 321 -4.69 -21.28 -5.42
CA LEU A 321 -4.09 -20.33 -6.35
C LEU A 321 -4.07 -20.85 -7.78
N LYS A 322 -4.13 -22.17 -8.01
CA LYS A 322 -4.18 -22.75 -9.35
C LYS A 322 -5.35 -22.23 -10.17
N ASN A 323 -6.49 -21.96 -9.54
CA ASN A 323 -7.72 -21.56 -10.21
C ASN A 323 -8.12 -20.10 -9.90
N CYS A 324 -7.21 -19.33 -9.31
CA CYS A 324 -7.48 -17.96 -8.87
C CYS A 324 -7.26 -16.95 -10.01
N HIS A 325 -8.19 -16.91 -10.96
CA HIS A 325 -8.08 -16.07 -12.17
C HIS A 325 -8.16 -14.55 -11.90
N THR A 326 -8.57 -14.16 -10.69
CA THR A 326 -8.68 -12.76 -10.24
C THR A 326 -7.36 -12.14 -9.79
N LEU A 327 -6.30 -12.95 -9.63
CA LEU A 327 -5.00 -12.44 -9.20
C LEU A 327 -4.46 -11.37 -10.14
N TYR A 328 -4.08 -10.25 -9.54
CA TYR A 328 -3.45 -9.12 -10.19
C TYR A 328 -1.98 -9.00 -9.78
N ARG A 329 -1.66 -9.26 -8.51
CA ARG A 329 -0.30 -9.18 -7.98
C ARG A 329 -0.03 -10.27 -6.93
N VAL A 330 1.06 -11.01 -7.12
CA VAL A 330 1.53 -12.05 -6.20
C VAL A 330 2.98 -11.80 -5.80
N ARG A 331 3.26 -11.82 -4.49
CA ARG A 331 4.61 -11.67 -3.91
C ARG A 331 4.84 -12.68 -2.80
N LEU A 332 5.61 -13.72 -3.08
CA LEU A 332 5.92 -14.81 -2.15
C LEU A 332 7.43 -14.98 -1.96
N GLU A 333 8.22 -14.02 -2.43
CA GLU A 333 9.68 -14.11 -2.46
C GLU A 333 10.32 -14.20 -1.06
N HIS A 334 11.52 -14.76 -0.99
CA HIS A 334 12.29 -14.91 0.26
C HIS A 334 11.52 -15.66 1.35
N ASN A 335 11.24 -16.94 1.09
CA ASN A 335 10.62 -17.89 2.00
C ASN A 335 11.24 -19.29 1.80
N GLN A 336 10.61 -20.33 2.34
CA GLN A 336 10.98 -21.73 2.16
C GLN A 336 9.87 -22.55 1.48
N LEU A 337 9.03 -21.89 0.66
CA LEU A 337 7.87 -22.52 0.03
C LEU A 337 8.29 -23.61 -0.95
N THR A 338 7.56 -24.72 -0.93
CA THR A 338 7.71 -25.84 -1.87
C THR A 338 6.52 -25.88 -2.82
N GLY A 339 6.59 -26.75 -3.82
CA GLY A 339 5.56 -26.87 -4.85
C GLY A 339 6.16 -27.25 -6.19
N VAL A 340 5.30 -27.69 -7.10
CA VAL A 340 5.64 -28.05 -8.48
C VAL A 340 5.01 -27.02 -9.40
N LEU A 341 5.85 -26.20 -10.00
CA LEU A 341 5.46 -24.97 -10.68
C LEU A 341 4.40 -25.16 -11.79
N ASP A 342 4.58 -26.17 -12.64
CA ASP A 342 3.68 -26.52 -13.76
C ASP A 342 2.41 -27.25 -13.32
N GLN A 343 2.28 -27.59 -12.04
CA GLN A 343 1.11 -28.27 -11.47
C GLN A 343 0.30 -27.38 -10.53
N ASP A 344 0.97 -26.54 -9.74
CA ASP A 344 0.38 -25.78 -8.63
C ASP A 344 -0.09 -24.39 -9.05
N PHE A 345 0.38 -23.88 -10.19
CA PHE A 345 -0.03 -22.59 -10.74
C PHE A 345 -0.90 -22.75 -11.99
N GLY A 346 -1.76 -21.77 -12.22
CA GLY A 346 -2.70 -21.70 -13.33
C GLY A 346 -2.33 -20.70 -14.41
N VAL A 347 -3.32 -20.33 -15.20
CA VAL A 347 -3.27 -19.20 -16.13
C VAL A 347 -4.00 -18.03 -15.48
N TYR A 348 -3.39 -16.85 -15.50
CA TYR A 348 -3.87 -15.68 -14.78
C TYR A 348 -4.07 -14.50 -15.74
N PRO A 349 -5.28 -14.32 -16.29
CA PRO A 349 -5.53 -13.29 -17.30
C PRO A 349 -5.28 -11.86 -16.82
N ASN A 350 -5.47 -11.59 -15.52
CA ASN A 350 -5.35 -10.27 -14.91
C ASN A 350 -3.99 -10.01 -14.25
N LEU A 351 -3.11 -11.02 -14.19
CA LEU A 351 -1.87 -10.93 -13.43
C LEU A 351 -0.87 -10.01 -14.15
N THR A 352 -0.38 -9.01 -13.42
CA THR A 352 0.60 -8.05 -13.94
C THR A 352 1.98 -8.26 -13.33
N TYR A 353 2.05 -8.82 -12.12
CA TYR A 353 3.28 -8.96 -11.36
C TYR A 353 3.26 -10.26 -10.56
N ILE A 354 4.30 -11.08 -10.75
CA ILE A 354 4.57 -12.23 -9.89
C ILE A 354 6.04 -12.30 -9.51
N ASP A 355 6.29 -12.39 -8.21
CA ASP A 355 7.61 -12.68 -7.65
C ASP A 355 7.48 -13.83 -6.65
N ILE A 356 8.17 -14.93 -6.94
CA ILE A 356 8.25 -16.13 -6.09
C ILE A 356 9.72 -16.51 -5.86
N SER A 357 10.63 -15.55 -6.06
CA SER A 357 12.07 -15.77 -6.00
C SER A 357 12.53 -16.23 -4.61
N PHE A 358 13.66 -16.93 -4.53
CA PHE A 358 14.29 -17.36 -3.29
C PHE A 358 13.35 -18.21 -2.43
N ASN A 359 12.95 -19.35 -3.01
CA ASN A 359 12.11 -20.38 -2.41
C ASN A 359 12.66 -21.77 -2.74
N LYS A 360 11.90 -22.83 -2.44
CA LYS A 360 12.25 -24.23 -2.72
C LYS A 360 11.32 -24.85 -3.77
N LEU A 361 10.89 -24.07 -4.75
CA LEU A 361 10.00 -24.55 -5.82
C LEU A 361 10.76 -25.41 -6.81
N ARG A 362 10.10 -26.46 -7.32
CA ARG A 362 10.61 -27.37 -8.34
C ARG A 362 9.65 -27.45 -9.52
N GLY A 363 9.95 -28.30 -10.50
CA GLY A 363 9.16 -28.45 -11.71
C GLY A 363 9.64 -27.53 -12.82
N ASN A 364 8.79 -27.34 -13.83
CA ASN A 364 9.18 -26.66 -15.07
C ASN A 364 8.33 -25.40 -15.28
N LEU A 365 8.82 -24.50 -16.14
CA LEU A 365 8.01 -23.40 -16.66
C LEU A 365 6.89 -23.96 -17.55
N SER A 366 5.66 -23.48 -17.38
CA SER A 366 4.52 -23.93 -18.16
C SER A 366 4.35 -23.11 -19.45
N ALA A 367 4.23 -23.79 -20.58
CA ALA A 367 3.89 -23.14 -21.87
C ALA A 367 2.56 -22.39 -21.82
N LYS A 368 1.62 -22.81 -20.95
CA LYS A 368 0.31 -22.16 -20.80
C LYS A 368 0.42 -20.72 -20.33
N TRP A 369 1.52 -20.32 -19.70
CA TRP A 369 1.70 -18.95 -19.23
C TRP A 369 1.91 -17.92 -20.33
N GLY A 370 2.15 -18.33 -21.57
CA GLY A 370 2.00 -17.44 -22.71
C GLY A 370 0.60 -16.80 -22.77
N GLN A 371 -0.41 -17.37 -22.11
CA GLN A 371 -1.77 -16.83 -22.02
C GLN A 371 -1.95 -15.73 -20.96
N CYS A 372 -0.95 -15.46 -20.10
CA CYS A 372 -1.01 -14.40 -19.08
C CYS A 372 -0.68 -13.02 -19.69
N GLN A 373 -1.53 -12.56 -20.61
CA GLN A 373 -1.24 -11.46 -21.55
C GLN A 373 -0.95 -10.09 -20.89
N ASN A 374 -1.40 -9.88 -19.65
CA ASN A 374 -1.17 -8.64 -18.89
C ASN A 374 0.15 -8.63 -18.09
N LEU A 375 0.92 -9.73 -18.14
CA LEU A 375 2.08 -9.88 -17.27
C LEU A 375 3.22 -8.94 -17.69
N THR A 376 3.65 -8.11 -16.74
CA THR A 376 4.74 -7.13 -16.90
C THR A 376 6.02 -7.57 -16.20
N LEU A 377 5.92 -8.36 -15.14
CA LEU A 377 7.05 -8.81 -14.35
C LEU A 377 6.88 -10.26 -13.90
N LEU A 378 7.87 -11.09 -14.26
CA LEU A 378 7.97 -12.49 -13.86
C LEU A 378 9.36 -12.74 -13.24
N LYS A 379 9.40 -12.96 -11.91
CA LYS A 379 10.63 -13.16 -11.14
C LYS A 379 10.60 -14.42 -10.31
N PHE A 380 11.34 -15.44 -10.77
CA PHE A 380 11.38 -16.77 -10.20
C PHE A 380 12.80 -17.18 -9.77
N ALA A 381 13.66 -16.19 -9.54
CA ALA A 381 15.07 -16.42 -9.29
C ALA A 381 15.30 -17.28 -8.02
N GLY A 382 16.41 -18.00 -7.92
CA GLY A 382 16.79 -18.70 -6.68
C GLY A 382 15.79 -19.79 -6.26
N ASN A 383 15.45 -20.70 -7.17
CA ASN A 383 14.60 -21.86 -6.91
C ASN A 383 15.29 -23.14 -7.43
N MET A 384 14.56 -24.27 -7.47
CA MET A 384 15.02 -25.54 -8.04
C MET A 384 14.31 -25.85 -9.37
N LEU A 385 14.01 -24.83 -10.17
CA LEU A 385 13.28 -24.99 -11.42
C LEU A 385 14.16 -25.64 -12.49
N GLY A 386 13.60 -26.61 -13.21
CA GLY A 386 14.29 -27.34 -14.29
C GLY A 386 13.62 -27.14 -15.64
N GLY A 387 13.85 -28.10 -16.54
CA GLY A 387 13.26 -28.10 -17.88
C GLY A 387 13.87 -27.05 -18.80
N LYS A 388 13.14 -26.68 -19.85
CA LYS A 388 13.52 -25.64 -20.81
C LYS A 388 12.66 -24.39 -20.62
N ILE A 389 13.11 -23.27 -21.15
CA ILE A 389 12.26 -22.08 -21.31
C ILE A 389 11.28 -22.35 -22.47
N PRO A 390 9.95 -22.38 -22.25
CA PRO A 390 9.00 -22.61 -23.32
C PRO A 390 8.92 -21.39 -24.24
N VAL A 391 8.77 -21.64 -25.55
CA VAL A 391 8.71 -20.58 -26.57
C VAL A 391 7.52 -19.65 -26.35
N GLU A 392 6.44 -20.14 -25.76
CA GLU A 392 5.22 -19.40 -25.45
C GLU A 392 5.44 -18.24 -24.48
N ILE A 393 6.54 -18.21 -23.72
CA ILE A 393 6.92 -17.03 -22.93
C ILE A 393 7.09 -15.80 -23.81
N SER A 394 7.47 -15.96 -25.09
CA SER A 394 7.53 -14.87 -26.07
C SER A 394 6.17 -14.25 -26.41
N GLN A 395 5.06 -14.87 -26.01
CA GLN A 395 3.71 -14.32 -26.20
C GLN A 395 3.34 -13.26 -25.15
N LEU A 396 4.17 -13.08 -24.11
CA LEU A 396 3.97 -12.10 -23.05
C LEU A 396 4.38 -10.70 -23.51
N ASN A 397 3.63 -10.11 -24.43
CA ASN A 397 3.99 -8.85 -25.10
C ASN A 397 4.10 -7.63 -24.15
N GLN A 398 3.59 -7.73 -22.93
CA GLN A 398 3.70 -6.69 -21.90
C GLN A 398 4.93 -6.85 -20.99
N LEU A 399 5.70 -7.93 -21.13
CA LEU A 399 6.76 -8.29 -20.21
C LEU A 399 7.91 -7.30 -20.28
N ALA A 400 8.17 -6.65 -19.15
CA ALA A 400 9.27 -5.71 -18.95
C ALA A 400 10.43 -6.36 -18.17
N VAL A 401 10.15 -7.33 -17.31
CA VAL A 401 11.17 -8.00 -16.49
C VAL A 401 10.95 -9.51 -16.53
N LEU A 402 11.98 -10.23 -16.95
CA LEU A 402 12.09 -11.68 -16.87
C LEU A 402 13.35 -12.05 -16.08
N ASP A 403 13.16 -12.59 -14.87
CA ASP A 403 14.26 -13.06 -14.03
C ASP A 403 14.04 -14.52 -13.65
N LEU A 404 14.85 -15.40 -14.25
CA LEU A 404 14.86 -16.84 -14.02
C LEU A 404 16.20 -17.30 -13.41
N SER A 405 17.01 -16.37 -12.89
CA SER A 405 18.37 -16.65 -12.46
C SER A 405 18.47 -17.64 -11.29
N SER A 406 19.63 -18.26 -11.11
CA SER A 406 19.91 -19.19 -10.00
C SER A 406 18.88 -20.31 -9.90
N ASN A 407 18.78 -21.10 -10.98
CA ASN A 407 17.89 -22.25 -11.09
C ASN A 407 18.64 -23.42 -11.76
N GLN A 408 17.92 -24.46 -12.19
CA GLN A 408 18.45 -25.63 -12.90
C GLN A 408 17.92 -25.70 -14.34
N ILE A 409 17.51 -24.56 -14.92
CA ILE A 409 16.92 -24.48 -16.26
C ILE A 409 17.98 -24.85 -17.30
N SER A 410 17.58 -25.63 -18.29
CA SER A 410 18.46 -26.27 -19.28
C SER A 410 17.97 -26.07 -20.70
N GLY A 411 18.76 -26.53 -21.68
CA GLY A 411 18.45 -26.35 -23.09
C GLY A 411 18.85 -24.97 -23.60
N GLU A 412 18.39 -24.63 -24.80
CA GLU A 412 18.77 -23.40 -25.48
C GLU A 412 17.89 -22.22 -25.06
N ILE A 413 18.42 -21.01 -25.20
CA ILE A 413 17.64 -19.78 -25.10
C ILE A 413 16.74 -19.68 -26.35
N PRO A 414 15.40 -19.66 -26.23
CA PRO A 414 14.53 -19.58 -27.40
C PRO A 414 14.75 -18.26 -28.15
N PRO A 415 15.07 -18.29 -29.46
CA PRO A 415 15.27 -17.07 -30.25
C PRO A 415 14.06 -16.14 -30.24
N GLN A 416 12.85 -16.70 -30.10
CA GLN A 416 11.60 -15.94 -30.06
C GLN A 416 11.50 -15.00 -28.86
N LEU A 417 12.35 -15.13 -27.82
CA LEU A 417 12.45 -14.13 -26.76
C LEU A 417 12.78 -12.74 -27.32
N GLY A 418 13.45 -12.63 -28.47
CA GLY A 418 13.70 -11.36 -29.18
C GLY A 418 12.43 -10.55 -29.50
N LYS A 419 11.26 -11.22 -29.56
CA LYS A 419 9.96 -10.58 -29.82
C LYS A 419 9.43 -9.75 -28.65
N LEU A 420 10.00 -9.90 -27.45
CA LEU A 420 9.57 -9.19 -26.24
C LEU A 420 10.04 -7.73 -26.26
N SER A 421 9.50 -6.94 -27.17
CA SER A 421 9.93 -5.56 -27.43
C SER A 421 9.84 -4.60 -26.23
N LYS A 422 9.08 -4.92 -25.18
CA LYS A 422 8.98 -4.14 -23.94
C LYS A 422 9.99 -4.54 -22.86
N LEU A 423 10.77 -5.59 -23.10
CA LEU A 423 11.68 -6.15 -22.10
C LEU A 423 12.79 -5.15 -21.79
N LEU A 424 12.90 -4.78 -20.51
CA LEU A 424 13.92 -3.91 -19.95
C LEU A 424 15.02 -4.73 -19.27
N ARG A 425 14.63 -5.86 -18.64
CA ARG A 425 15.56 -6.72 -17.89
C ARG A 425 15.35 -8.18 -18.23
N LEU A 426 16.42 -8.82 -18.68
CA LEU A 426 16.52 -10.25 -18.88
C LEU A 426 17.67 -10.81 -18.04
N SER A 427 17.34 -11.71 -17.12
CA SER A 427 18.30 -12.38 -16.26
C SER A 427 18.07 -13.88 -16.29
N LEU A 428 19.00 -14.60 -16.92
CA LEU A 428 19.04 -16.06 -17.01
C LEU A 428 20.31 -16.62 -16.33
N LYS A 429 21.01 -15.77 -15.57
CA LYS A 429 22.25 -16.09 -14.87
C LYS A 429 22.15 -17.37 -14.04
N ASP A 430 23.26 -18.10 -13.92
CA ASP A 430 23.41 -19.21 -12.96
C ASP A 430 22.35 -20.29 -13.20
N ASN A 431 22.42 -20.90 -14.38
CA ASN A 431 21.54 -21.97 -14.85
C ASN A 431 22.37 -23.01 -15.63
N ARG A 432 21.70 -23.94 -16.29
CA ARG A 432 22.29 -24.98 -17.14
C ARG A 432 21.98 -24.75 -18.62
N LEU A 433 21.82 -23.51 -19.05
CA LEU A 433 21.51 -23.19 -20.45
C LEU A 433 22.71 -23.51 -21.34
N SER A 434 22.44 -24.05 -22.52
CA SER A 434 23.44 -24.46 -23.52
C SER A 434 23.08 -23.92 -24.91
N GLY A 435 23.83 -24.32 -25.94
CA GLY A 435 23.65 -23.78 -27.30
C GLY A 435 24.32 -22.42 -27.46
N GLN A 436 23.91 -21.67 -28.48
CA GLN A 436 24.44 -20.34 -28.79
C GLN A 436 23.59 -19.24 -28.15
N VAL A 437 24.16 -18.05 -27.98
CA VAL A 437 23.37 -16.84 -27.72
C VAL A 437 22.62 -16.48 -29.01
N PRO A 438 21.28 -16.45 -29.04
CA PRO A 438 20.52 -16.16 -30.26
C PRO A 438 20.80 -14.75 -30.81
N THR A 439 20.83 -14.61 -32.14
CA THR A 439 21.02 -13.32 -32.80
C THR A 439 19.86 -12.35 -32.56
N GLU A 440 18.67 -12.90 -32.34
CA GLU A 440 17.41 -12.20 -32.07
C GLU A 440 17.44 -11.44 -30.75
N ILE A 441 18.45 -11.66 -29.89
CA ILE A 441 18.67 -10.82 -28.71
C ILE A 441 18.83 -9.34 -29.08
N GLY A 442 19.39 -9.05 -30.27
CA GLY A 442 19.52 -7.69 -30.81
C GLY A 442 18.19 -7.01 -31.14
N GLU A 443 17.09 -7.77 -31.26
CA GLU A 443 15.75 -7.21 -31.48
C GLU A 443 15.15 -6.57 -30.21
N LEU A 444 15.73 -6.85 -29.04
CA LEU A 444 15.32 -6.30 -27.74
C LEU A 444 15.80 -4.85 -27.56
N SER A 445 15.34 -3.95 -28.43
CA SER A 445 15.78 -2.54 -28.47
C SER A 445 15.56 -1.72 -27.18
N ASN A 446 14.68 -2.17 -26.28
CA ASN A 446 14.43 -1.53 -24.98
C ASN A 446 15.26 -2.10 -23.82
N LEU A 447 16.05 -3.15 -24.08
CA LEU A 447 16.78 -3.86 -23.03
C LEU A 447 17.84 -2.97 -22.38
N GLN A 448 17.83 -2.93 -21.05
CA GLN A 448 18.75 -2.18 -20.21
C GLN A 448 19.68 -3.11 -19.43
N PHE A 449 19.19 -4.30 -19.06
CA PHE A 449 19.94 -5.26 -18.28
C PHE A 449 19.88 -6.64 -18.94
N LEU A 450 21.05 -7.20 -19.28
CA LEU A 450 21.20 -8.55 -19.82
C LEU A 450 22.26 -9.33 -19.03
N ASP A 451 21.81 -10.34 -18.30
CA ASP A 451 22.71 -11.26 -17.58
C ASP A 451 22.45 -12.72 -17.99
N LEU A 452 23.38 -13.26 -18.76
CA LEU A 452 23.42 -14.66 -19.21
C LEU A 452 24.60 -15.43 -18.59
N SER A 453 25.28 -14.83 -17.60
CA SER A 453 26.50 -15.39 -17.02
C SER A 453 26.26 -16.71 -16.27
N MET A 454 27.33 -17.47 -16.01
CA MET A 454 27.26 -18.72 -15.25
C MET A 454 26.30 -19.75 -15.88
N ASN A 455 26.51 -20.03 -17.16
CA ASN A 455 25.78 -21.04 -17.92
C ASN A 455 26.77 -21.90 -18.73
N MET A 456 26.27 -22.74 -19.64
CA MET A 456 27.06 -23.56 -20.57
C MET A 456 26.93 -23.05 -22.01
N LEU A 457 26.64 -21.76 -22.22
CA LEU A 457 26.48 -21.16 -23.54
C LEU A 457 27.79 -21.23 -24.32
N SER A 458 27.71 -21.49 -25.62
CA SER A 458 28.85 -21.79 -26.48
C SER A 458 28.75 -21.08 -27.83
N GLY A 459 29.79 -21.20 -28.66
CA GLY A 459 29.85 -20.49 -29.94
C GLY A 459 30.25 -19.03 -29.76
N GLN A 460 30.09 -18.25 -30.84
CA GLN A 460 30.52 -16.85 -30.88
C GLN A 460 29.48 -15.93 -30.22
N ILE A 461 29.94 -14.81 -29.67
CA ILE A 461 29.04 -13.73 -29.27
C ILE A 461 28.43 -13.13 -30.55
N PRO A 462 27.09 -13.10 -30.70
CA PRO A 462 26.46 -12.53 -31.88
C PRO A 462 26.71 -11.02 -31.94
N TYR A 463 27.06 -10.51 -33.12
CA TYR A 463 27.34 -9.08 -33.27
C TYR A 463 26.09 -8.20 -33.10
N GLN A 464 24.90 -8.77 -33.29
CA GLN A 464 23.59 -8.15 -33.08
C GLN A 464 23.37 -7.71 -31.64
N ILE A 465 24.15 -8.22 -30.67
CA ILE A 465 24.10 -7.71 -29.30
C ILE A 465 24.42 -6.20 -29.23
N GLY A 466 25.17 -5.68 -30.21
CA GLY A 466 25.45 -4.25 -30.36
C GLY A 466 24.25 -3.40 -30.77
N ASP A 467 23.13 -4.02 -31.17
CA ASP A 467 21.89 -3.33 -31.56
C ASP A 467 21.02 -2.96 -30.35
N CYS A 468 21.31 -3.53 -29.17
CA CYS A 468 20.67 -3.21 -27.88
C CYS A 468 21.14 -1.86 -27.33
N SER A 469 20.93 -0.77 -28.07
CA SER A 469 21.49 0.57 -27.79
C SER A 469 21.19 1.18 -26.42
N ARG A 470 20.20 0.65 -25.66
CA ARG A 470 19.83 1.10 -24.31
C ARG A 470 20.47 0.27 -23.19
N LEU A 471 21.30 -0.71 -23.52
CA LEU A 471 21.88 -1.62 -22.55
C LEU A 471 22.85 -0.88 -21.63
N GLN A 472 22.57 -0.96 -20.33
CA GLN A 472 23.36 -0.36 -19.24
C GLN A 472 24.27 -1.40 -18.57
N MET A 473 23.83 -2.67 -18.56
CA MET A 473 24.56 -3.80 -18.01
C MET A 473 24.53 -4.99 -18.97
N LEU A 474 25.71 -5.54 -19.25
CA LEU A 474 25.91 -6.75 -20.04
C LEU A 474 26.84 -7.73 -19.33
N SER A 475 26.34 -8.92 -19.02
CA SER A 475 27.13 -9.99 -18.42
C SER A 475 26.93 -11.30 -19.16
N LEU A 476 28.00 -11.79 -19.80
CA LEU A 476 28.07 -13.07 -20.50
C LEU A 476 29.13 -13.99 -19.89
N GLY A 477 29.82 -13.56 -18.83
CA GLY A 477 30.95 -14.27 -18.26
C GLY A 477 30.62 -15.66 -17.70
N LYS A 478 31.65 -16.48 -17.46
CA LYS A 478 31.54 -17.86 -16.97
C LYS A 478 30.63 -18.71 -17.87
N ASN A 479 30.94 -18.69 -19.16
CA ASN A 479 30.31 -19.51 -20.21
C ASN A 479 31.40 -20.16 -21.09
N ASN A 480 30.99 -21.03 -22.02
CA ASN A 480 31.87 -21.67 -23.01
C ASN A 480 31.96 -20.88 -24.33
N LEU A 481 31.80 -19.55 -24.29
CA LEU A 481 31.83 -18.67 -25.47
C LEU A 481 33.22 -18.63 -26.10
N ASN A 482 33.29 -18.58 -27.42
CA ASN A 482 34.53 -18.60 -28.20
C ASN A 482 34.54 -17.56 -29.33
N GLY A 483 35.59 -17.58 -30.17
CA GLY A 483 35.75 -16.60 -31.24
C GLY A 483 36.19 -15.24 -30.73
N LYS A 484 36.00 -14.19 -31.54
CA LYS A 484 36.43 -12.82 -31.22
C LYS A 484 35.32 -12.05 -30.51
N ILE A 485 35.70 -11.04 -29.72
CA ILE A 485 34.75 -10.03 -29.22
C ILE A 485 34.26 -9.21 -30.43
N PRO A 486 32.95 -9.12 -30.72
CA PRO A 486 32.44 -8.30 -31.82
C PRO A 486 32.70 -6.81 -31.56
N TYR A 487 33.18 -6.08 -32.57
CA TYR A 487 33.43 -4.64 -32.44
C TYR A 487 32.14 -3.83 -32.22
N GLN A 488 30.99 -4.40 -32.61
CA GLN A 488 29.65 -3.85 -32.44
C GLN A 488 29.27 -3.65 -30.96
N ILE A 489 29.91 -4.35 -30.02
CA ILE A 489 29.75 -4.06 -28.58
C ILE A 489 30.12 -2.60 -28.26
N GLY A 490 31.05 -2.00 -29.02
CA GLY A 490 31.36 -0.58 -28.92
C GLY A 490 30.24 0.38 -29.32
N ASN A 491 29.12 -0.11 -29.87
CA ASN A 491 27.92 0.69 -30.14
C ASN A 491 27.03 0.86 -28.91
N LEU A 492 27.25 0.07 -27.84
CA LEU A 492 26.46 0.08 -26.62
C LEU A 492 26.86 1.24 -25.70
N VAL A 493 26.82 2.47 -26.22
CA VAL A 493 27.30 3.69 -25.54
C VAL A 493 26.52 4.03 -24.26
N ALA A 494 25.36 3.40 -24.05
CA ALA A 494 24.58 3.50 -22.80
C ALA A 494 25.10 2.57 -21.69
N LEU A 495 26.07 1.69 -21.97
CA LEU A 495 26.68 0.82 -20.96
C LEU A 495 27.33 1.68 -19.89
N GLN A 496 26.86 1.50 -18.67
CA GLN A 496 27.30 2.24 -17.51
C GLN A 496 27.81 1.30 -16.44
N ASP A 497 27.01 0.31 -16.05
CA ASP A 497 27.28 -0.43 -14.82
C ASP A 497 28.40 -1.46 -14.99
N LEU A 498 28.25 -2.35 -15.97
CA LEU A 498 29.12 -3.53 -16.11
C LEU A 498 29.11 -4.08 -17.53
N LEU A 499 30.31 -4.37 -18.03
CA LEU A 499 30.57 -5.27 -19.16
C LEU A 499 31.43 -6.44 -18.67
N ASP A 500 30.82 -7.61 -18.48
CA ASP A 500 31.51 -8.83 -18.06
C ASP A 500 31.49 -9.89 -19.17
N LEU A 501 32.66 -10.15 -19.75
CA LEU A 501 32.91 -11.23 -20.72
C LEU A 501 33.95 -12.23 -20.19
N SER A 502 34.14 -12.29 -18.88
CA SER A 502 35.21 -13.04 -18.23
C SER A 502 34.96 -14.55 -18.18
N TYR A 503 36.00 -15.35 -17.92
CA TYR A 503 35.88 -16.81 -17.77
C TYR A 503 35.19 -17.48 -18.96
N SER A 504 35.77 -17.31 -20.15
CA SER A 504 35.33 -17.91 -21.41
C SER A 504 36.53 -18.27 -22.29
N PHE A 505 36.28 -18.71 -23.52
CA PHE A 505 37.29 -19.09 -24.51
C PHE A 505 37.44 -18.02 -25.61
N LEU A 506 37.23 -16.75 -25.29
CA LEU A 506 37.34 -15.65 -26.26
C LEU A 506 38.80 -15.47 -26.71
N THR A 507 38.98 -15.17 -27.99
CA THR A 507 40.27 -15.11 -28.70
C THR A 507 40.41 -13.82 -29.49
N GLY A 508 41.62 -13.56 -30.01
CA GLY A 508 41.90 -12.37 -30.81
C GLY A 508 42.10 -11.12 -29.96
N GLU A 509 42.24 -9.98 -30.65
CA GLU A 509 42.49 -8.69 -30.02
C GLU A 509 41.22 -8.05 -29.45
N ILE A 510 41.39 -7.22 -28.43
CA ILE A 510 40.28 -6.43 -27.88
C ILE A 510 39.91 -5.32 -28.89
N PRO A 511 38.65 -5.25 -29.36
CA PRO A 511 38.26 -4.25 -30.35
C PRO A 511 38.48 -2.81 -29.84
N SER A 512 39.19 -2.00 -30.60
CA SER A 512 39.41 -0.56 -30.30
C SER A 512 38.11 0.23 -30.09
N GLN A 513 37.01 -0.24 -30.70
CA GLN A 513 35.67 0.33 -30.58
C GLN A 513 35.12 0.28 -29.14
N LEU A 514 35.62 -0.61 -28.27
CA LEU A 514 35.26 -0.58 -26.84
C LEU A 514 35.68 0.71 -26.15
N GLY A 515 36.65 1.45 -26.69
CA GLY A 515 37.01 2.78 -26.21
C GLY A 515 35.90 3.84 -26.35
N LYS A 516 34.82 3.54 -27.10
CA LYS A 516 33.63 4.41 -27.19
C LYS A 516 32.73 4.35 -25.96
N LEU A 517 32.90 3.34 -25.10
CA LEU A 517 32.07 3.10 -23.91
C LEU A 517 32.50 4.02 -22.75
N ALA A 518 32.39 5.33 -22.96
CA ALA A 518 32.93 6.34 -22.05
C ALA A 518 32.23 6.40 -20.67
N SER A 519 31.01 5.87 -20.57
CA SER A 519 30.24 5.82 -19.32
C SER A 519 30.47 4.54 -18.50
N LEU A 520 31.26 3.59 -19.01
CA LEU A 520 31.40 2.27 -18.40
C LEU A 520 32.25 2.31 -17.11
N GLU A 521 31.64 1.91 -16.00
CA GLU A 521 32.27 1.87 -14.67
C GLU A 521 33.09 0.58 -14.46
N GLN A 522 32.60 -0.56 -14.95
CA GLN A 522 33.26 -1.85 -14.73
C GLN A 522 33.43 -2.65 -16.02
N LEU A 523 34.68 -3.03 -16.32
CA LEU A 523 35.01 -3.94 -17.41
C LEU A 523 35.74 -5.17 -16.86
N ASN A 524 35.20 -6.35 -17.16
CA ASN A 524 35.83 -7.62 -16.81
C ASN A 524 35.99 -8.51 -18.05
N LEU A 525 37.23 -8.60 -18.56
CA LEU A 525 37.62 -9.48 -19.67
C LEU A 525 38.53 -10.63 -19.19
N SER A 526 38.68 -10.79 -17.88
CA SER A 526 39.66 -11.71 -17.30
C SER A 526 39.40 -13.18 -17.66
N ARG A 527 40.45 -14.00 -17.65
CA ARG A 527 40.36 -15.45 -17.91
C ARG A 527 39.69 -15.80 -19.24
N ASN A 528 40.24 -15.22 -20.30
CA ASN A 528 40.01 -15.57 -21.70
C ASN A 528 41.36 -15.88 -22.38
N ASN A 529 41.32 -16.23 -23.66
CA ASN A 529 42.49 -16.46 -24.51
C ASN A 529 42.76 -15.27 -25.46
N LEU A 530 42.57 -14.05 -24.96
CA LEU A 530 42.73 -12.80 -25.72
C LEU A 530 44.21 -12.53 -25.99
N SER A 531 44.50 -11.99 -27.18
CA SER A 531 45.84 -11.63 -27.64
C SER A 531 45.94 -10.11 -27.93
N GLY A 532 47.14 -9.63 -28.29
CA GLY A 532 47.36 -8.22 -28.62
C GLY A 532 47.89 -7.37 -27.46
N SER A 533 48.28 -6.13 -27.77
CA SER A 533 48.81 -5.18 -26.79
C SER A 533 47.70 -4.59 -25.91
N LYS A 534 48.01 -4.28 -24.63
CA LYS A 534 47.05 -3.71 -23.67
C LYS A 534 46.35 -2.49 -24.29
N LEU A 535 45.01 -2.45 -24.21
CA LEU A 535 44.20 -1.28 -24.57
C LEU A 535 44.83 -0.01 -23.99
N ALA A 536 44.98 1.02 -24.82
CA ALA A 536 45.31 2.36 -24.36
C ALA A 536 44.16 2.82 -23.43
N SER A 537 44.45 2.80 -22.13
CA SER A 537 43.75 3.47 -21.01
C SER A 537 42.25 3.75 -21.17
N PHE A 538 41.41 3.03 -20.43
CA PHE A 538 40.09 3.55 -20.06
C PHE A 538 40.26 4.85 -19.26
N PRO A 539 39.48 5.90 -19.54
CA PRO A 539 39.42 7.04 -18.64
C PRO A 539 38.91 6.57 -17.28
N SER A 540 39.70 6.88 -16.25
CA SER A 540 39.44 6.61 -14.83
C SER A 540 38.23 7.35 -14.29
#